data_AF-A0A453PH49-F1
#
_entry.id   AF-A0A453PH49-F1
#
_cell.length_a   1.000
_cell.length_b   1.000
_cell.length_c   1.000
_cell.angle_alpha   90.00
_cell.angle_beta   90.00
_cell.angle_gamma   90.00
#
_symmetry.space_group_name_H-M   'P 1'
#
loop_
_entity.id
_entity.type
_entity.pdbx_description
1 polymer ?
#
loop_
_entity_poly.entity_id
_entity_poly.type
_entity_poly.pdbx_seq_one_letter_code
_entity_poly.pdbx_strand_id
1 'polypeptide(L)'
;TLHIESITERTGKNHAKFWQELPTVECIKSHVKKMVFHKYRGKRSELEFLKFISRKAQELQTLYVLLNRQSLTSVAKQTEMTGKLVALSEVAWSCDCKIMVLGPEFQSKWSIQKASDLTVDDPFHY
;
A
#
# COMPACT_ATOMS: atom_id res chain seq x y z
N THR A 1 12.07 -0.66 6.00
CA THR A 1 10.61 -0.49 5.90
C THR A 1 10.28 0.13 4.56
N LEU A 2 9.31 -0.41 3.83
CA LEU A 2 8.85 0.14 2.55
C LEU A 2 7.59 0.99 2.76
N HIS A 3 7.59 2.23 2.30
CA HIS A 3 6.45 3.14 2.37
C HIS A 3 5.88 3.35 0.97
N ILE A 4 4.57 3.20 0.80
CA ILE A 4 3.89 3.32 -0.51
C ILE A 4 2.64 4.16 -0.34
N GLU A 5 2.37 5.03 -1.31
CA GLU A 5 1.13 5.81 -1.43
C GLU A 5 0.64 5.71 -2.88
N SER A 6 -0.67 5.51 -3.06
CA SER A 6 -1.27 5.54 -4.40
C SER A 6 -1.55 6.99 -4.83
N ILE A 7 -0.96 7.41 -5.95
CA ILE A 7 -1.28 8.70 -6.56
C ILE A 7 -2.55 8.61 -7.42
N THR A 8 -3.29 9.72 -7.51
CA THR A 8 -4.60 9.78 -8.17
C THR A 8 -4.56 9.93 -9.68
N GLU A 9 -3.38 9.99 -10.30
CA GLU A 9 -3.27 10.22 -11.74
C GLU A 9 -3.99 9.12 -12.52
N ARG A 10 -5.04 9.53 -13.24
CA ARG A 10 -5.83 8.66 -14.10
C ARG A 10 -5.01 8.35 -15.34
N THR A 11 -4.18 7.32 -15.28
CA THR A 11 -3.47 6.82 -16.46
C THR A 11 -4.39 6.10 -17.46
N GLY A 12 -5.72 6.11 -17.28
CA GLY A 12 -6.72 5.54 -18.20
C GLY A 12 -6.65 4.02 -18.39
N LYS A 13 -5.58 3.36 -17.94
CA LYS A 13 -5.30 1.93 -18.13
C LYS A 13 -5.78 1.12 -16.92
N ASN A 14 -6.38 -0.04 -17.20
CA ASN A 14 -6.83 -0.97 -16.18
C ASN A 14 -5.63 -1.78 -15.65
N HIS A 15 -4.99 -1.27 -14.60
CA HIS A 15 -3.76 -1.82 -14.02
C HIS A 15 -3.93 -3.12 -13.21
N ALA A 16 -5.13 -3.72 -13.19
CA ALA A 16 -5.34 -4.97 -12.47
C ALA A 16 -4.52 -6.14 -13.06
N LYS A 17 -4.44 -6.25 -14.38
CA LYS A 17 -3.63 -7.27 -15.06
C LYS A 17 -2.13 -7.06 -14.88
N PHE A 18 -1.71 -5.79 -14.85
CA PHE A 18 -0.31 -5.41 -14.65
C PHE A 18 0.27 -6.06 -13.38
N TRP A 19 -0.42 -5.96 -12.24
CA TRP A 19 0.04 -6.57 -10.99
C TRP A 19 0.01 -8.10 -10.98
N GLN A 20 -0.72 -8.74 -11.90
CA GLN A 20 -0.77 -10.20 -12.02
C GLN A 20 0.39 -10.73 -12.86
N GLU A 21 0.79 -9.99 -13.89
CA GLU A 21 1.83 -10.38 -14.86
C GLU A 21 3.24 -9.92 -14.48
N LEU A 22 3.36 -8.98 -13.53
CA LEU A 22 4.64 -8.43 -13.13
C LEU A 22 5.58 -9.49 -12.52
N PRO A 23 6.83 -9.61 -13.01
CA PRO A 23 7.85 -10.39 -12.32
C PRO A 23 8.19 -9.74 -10.99
N THR A 24 8.54 -10.56 -10.00
CA THR A 24 8.94 -10.06 -8.69
C THR A 24 10.41 -9.69 -8.71
N VAL A 25 10.72 -8.51 -8.18
CA VAL A 25 12.10 -8.07 -7.94
C VAL A 25 12.61 -8.61 -6.60
N GLU A 26 13.91 -8.92 -6.54
CA GLU A 26 14.56 -9.52 -5.36
C GLU A 26 14.30 -8.73 -4.07
N CYS A 27 14.34 -7.39 -4.13
CA CYS A 27 14.07 -6.53 -2.98
C CYS A 27 12.71 -6.80 -2.34
N ILE A 28 11.64 -6.90 -3.14
CA ILE A 28 10.30 -7.21 -2.66
C ILE A 28 10.24 -8.66 -2.15
N LYS A 29 10.84 -9.59 -2.89
CA LYS A 29 10.78 -11.01 -2.56
C LYS A 29 11.39 -11.32 -1.20
N SER A 30 12.59 -10.80 -0.94
CA SER A 30 13.47 -11.34 0.12
C SER A 30 13.96 -10.31 1.13
N HIS A 31 13.65 -9.02 0.98
CA HIS A 31 14.23 -7.99 1.84
C HIS A 31 13.20 -7.08 2.55
N VAL A 32 11.97 -6.98 2.04
CA VAL A 32 10.94 -6.15 2.67
C VAL A 32 10.29 -6.89 3.84
N LYS A 33 10.70 -6.55 5.08
CA LYS A 33 10.11 -7.10 6.31
C LYS A 33 8.90 -6.34 6.85
N LYS A 34 8.83 -5.04 6.57
CA LYS A 34 7.73 -4.16 7.00
C LYS A 34 7.32 -3.26 5.87
N MET A 35 6.02 -3.15 5.66
CA MET A 35 5.43 -2.29 4.65
C MET A 35 4.34 -1.41 5.24
N VAL A 36 4.27 -0.16 4.78
CA VAL A 36 3.25 0.82 5.18
C VAL A 36 2.59 1.37 3.91
N PHE A 37 1.32 1.02 3.70
CA PHE A 37 0.49 1.57 2.65
C PHE A 37 -0.29 2.78 3.20
N HIS A 38 0.14 3.97 2.79
CA HIS A 38 -0.46 5.24 3.15
C HIS A 38 -1.69 5.56 2.31
N LYS A 39 -2.67 6.21 2.96
CA LYS A 39 -3.86 6.79 2.32
C LYS A 39 -4.63 5.79 1.46
N TYR A 40 -4.75 4.55 1.92
CA TYR A 40 -5.53 3.51 1.23
C TYR A 40 -6.97 3.98 1.05
N ARG A 41 -7.43 3.98 -0.21
CA ARG A 41 -8.76 4.49 -0.58
C ARG A 41 -9.76 3.37 -0.85
N GLY A 42 -9.29 2.12 -0.84
CA GLY A 42 -10.09 0.96 -1.22
C GLY A 42 -10.32 0.88 -2.72
N LYS A 43 -9.41 1.36 -3.58
CA LYS A 43 -9.57 1.18 -5.04
C LYS A 43 -9.25 -0.25 -5.45
N ARG A 44 -9.84 -0.72 -6.56
CA ARG A 44 -9.56 -2.06 -7.10
C ARG A 44 -8.08 -2.27 -7.40
N SER A 45 -7.39 -1.29 -7.99
CA SER A 45 -5.96 -1.38 -8.28
C SER A 45 -5.09 -1.47 -7.02
N GLU A 46 -5.49 -0.80 -5.93
CA GLU A 46 -4.78 -0.87 -4.64
C GLU A 46 -4.91 -2.26 -4.02
N LEU A 47 -6.09 -2.87 -4.11
CA LEU A 47 -6.30 -4.25 -3.67
C LEU A 47 -5.49 -5.25 -4.51
N GLU A 48 -5.48 -5.12 -5.83
CA GLU A 48 -4.69 -6.02 -6.70
C GLU A 48 -3.18 -5.88 -6.45
N PHE A 49 -2.70 -4.67 -6.15
CA PHE A 49 -1.32 -4.46 -5.70
C PHE A 49 -1.04 -5.17 -4.37
N LEU A 50 -1.93 -5.06 -3.38
CA LEU A 50 -1.77 -5.76 -2.10
C LEU A 50 -1.79 -7.29 -2.26
N LYS A 51 -2.62 -7.82 -3.17
CA LYS A 51 -2.59 -9.24 -3.56
C LYS A 51 -1.30 -9.65 -4.26
N PHE A 52 -0.69 -8.75 -5.03
CA PHE A 52 0.64 -9.00 -5.58
C PHE A 52 1.67 -9.12 -4.45
N ILE A 53 1.67 -8.18 -3.49
CA ILE A 53 2.58 -8.23 -2.35
C ILE A 53 2.39 -9.51 -1.54
N SER A 54 1.14 -9.90 -1.24
CA SER A 54 0.88 -11.11 -0.43
C SER A 54 1.46 -12.37 -1.08
N ARG A 55 1.41 -12.49 -2.41
CA ARG A 55 1.94 -13.64 -3.15
C ARG A 55 3.47 -13.61 -3.32
N LYS A 56 4.07 -12.42 -3.32
CA LYS A 56 5.44 -12.23 -3.82
C LYS A 56 6.45 -11.86 -2.73
N ALA A 57 6.03 -11.22 -1.65
CA ALA A 57 6.91 -10.80 -0.57
C ALA A 57 7.02 -11.91 0.49
N GLN A 58 8.06 -12.73 0.40
CA GLN A 58 8.22 -13.94 1.21
C GLN A 58 8.76 -13.65 2.62
N GLU A 59 9.34 -12.48 2.83
CA GLU A 59 9.93 -12.06 4.12
C GLU A 59 9.10 -10.99 4.84
N LEU A 60 7.89 -10.69 4.34
CA LEU A 60 7.05 -9.63 4.88
C LEU A 60 6.39 -10.07 6.19
N GLN A 61 6.76 -9.43 7.28
CA GLN A 61 6.27 -9.76 8.62
C GLN A 61 5.07 -8.89 9.01
N THR A 62 5.03 -7.64 8.55
CA THR A 62 3.95 -6.72 8.93
C THR A 62 3.59 -5.76 7.80
N LEU A 63 2.31 -5.72 7.47
CA LEU A 63 1.69 -4.75 6.58
C LEU A 63 0.81 -3.80 7.40
N TYR A 64 1.10 -2.50 7.35
CA TYR A 64 0.23 -1.46 7.86
C TYR A 64 -0.58 -0.86 6.71
N VAL A 65 -1.91 -0.83 6.82
CA VAL A 65 -2.81 -0.19 5.87
C VAL A 65 -3.46 1.02 6.55
N LEU A 66 -3.02 2.22 6.18
CA LEU A 66 -3.51 3.47 6.77
C LEU A 66 -4.64 4.02 5.90
N LEU A 67 -5.83 4.13 6.50
CA LEU A 67 -7.04 4.55 5.80
C LEU A 67 -7.00 6.02 5.42
N ASN A 68 -7.57 6.35 4.26
CA ASN A 68 -7.77 7.74 3.84
C ASN A 68 -9.00 8.35 4.53
N ARG A 69 -8.94 9.59 5.03
CA ARG A 69 -10.13 10.28 5.56
C ARG A 69 -11.28 10.34 4.55
N GLN A 70 -10.97 10.55 3.28
CA GLN A 70 -11.94 10.68 2.20
C GLN A 70 -12.62 9.36 1.81
N SER A 71 -12.04 8.20 2.14
CA SER A 71 -12.69 6.90 1.92
C SER A 71 -13.72 6.57 3.02
N LEU A 72 -13.76 7.35 4.10
CA LEU A 72 -14.70 7.18 5.21
C LEU A 72 -15.88 8.19 5.17
N THR A 73 -16.04 8.94 4.08
CA THR A 73 -17.05 10.02 4.00
C THR A 73 -18.47 9.53 3.80
N SER A 74 -18.68 8.25 3.47
CA SER A 74 -20.01 7.66 3.34
C SER A 74 -20.00 6.18 3.72
N VAL A 75 -21.13 5.71 4.23
CA VAL A 75 -21.32 4.30 4.61
C VAL A 75 -21.04 3.38 3.42
N ALA A 76 -21.51 3.71 2.22
CA ALA A 76 -21.29 2.91 1.03
C ALA A 76 -19.79 2.71 0.71
N LYS A 77 -18.99 3.79 0.76
CA LYS A 77 -17.54 3.72 0.51
C LYS A 77 -16.83 2.92 1.61
N GLN A 78 -17.25 3.09 2.86
CA GLN A 78 -16.69 2.36 3.99
C GLN A 78 -16.97 0.87 3.86
N THR A 79 -18.21 0.47 3.55
CA THR A 79 -18.58 -0.93 3.31
C THR A 79 -17.79 -1.55 2.16
N GLU A 80 -17.66 -0.85 1.03
CA GLU A 80 -16.86 -1.32 -0.11
C GLU A 80 -15.39 -1.52 0.27
N MET A 81 -14.81 -0.59 1.02
CA MET A 81 -13.42 -0.66 1.48
C MET A 81 -13.21 -1.80 2.48
N THR A 82 -14.11 -1.96 3.46
CA THR A 82 -14.09 -3.07 4.42
C THR A 82 -14.17 -4.40 3.70
N GLY A 83 -15.08 -4.55 2.73
CA GLY A 83 -15.18 -5.77 1.93
C GLY A 83 -13.87 -6.13 1.21
N LYS A 84 -13.12 -5.14 0.73
CA LYS A 84 -11.80 -5.37 0.09
C LYS A 84 -10.72 -5.77 1.10
N LEU A 85 -10.75 -5.23 2.32
CA LEU A 85 -9.83 -5.62 3.38
C LEU A 85 -10.11 -7.04 3.88
N VAL A 86 -11.39 -7.41 4.01
CA VAL A 86 -11.81 -8.79 4.30
C VAL A 86 -11.30 -9.72 3.19
N ALA A 87 -11.56 -9.38 1.93
CA ALA A 87 -11.07 -10.16 0.79
C ALA A 87 -9.53 -10.28 0.75
N LEU A 88 -8.78 -9.30 1.28
CA LEU A 88 -7.33 -9.38 1.41
C LEU A 88 -6.89 -10.33 2.53
N SER A 89 -7.63 -10.36 3.65
CA SER A 89 -7.36 -11.27 4.78
C SER A 89 -7.59 -12.74 4.43
N GLU A 90 -8.45 -13.03 3.46
CA GLU A 90 -8.75 -14.38 2.97
C GLU A 90 -7.73 -14.91 1.96
N VAL A 91 -6.83 -14.05 1.45
CA VAL A 91 -5.79 -14.46 0.50
C VAL A 91 -4.75 -15.31 1.21
N ALA A 92 -4.31 -16.40 0.58
CA ALA A 92 -3.15 -17.14 1.04
C ALA A 92 -1.87 -16.30 0.84
N TRP A 93 -1.28 -15.85 1.96
CA TRP A 93 -0.02 -15.13 1.94
C TRP A 93 1.15 -16.11 1.74
N SER A 94 2.20 -15.65 1.06
CA SER A 94 3.45 -16.40 0.88
C SER A 94 4.31 -16.47 2.16
N CYS A 95 3.86 -15.83 3.23
CA CYS A 95 4.54 -15.69 4.52
C CYS A 95 3.52 -15.42 5.64
N ASP A 96 3.96 -15.57 6.89
CA ASP A 96 3.16 -15.22 8.08
C ASP A 96 3.16 -13.70 8.32
N CYS A 97 2.45 -12.96 7.47
CA CYS A 97 2.34 -11.52 7.54
C CYS A 97 1.16 -11.07 8.43
N LYS A 98 1.44 -10.21 9.41
CA LYS A 98 0.41 -9.52 10.20
C LYS A 98 -0.10 -8.30 9.45
N ILE A 99 -1.41 -8.23 9.21
CA ILE A 99 -2.07 -7.06 8.59
C ILE A 99 -2.67 -6.19 9.70
N MET A 100 -2.26 -4.93 9.77
CA MET A 100 -2.77 -3.94 10.70
C MET A 100 -3.45 -2.82 9.93
N VAL A 101 -4.77 -2.66 10.12
CA VAL A 101 -5.54 -1.56 9.53
C VAL A 101 -5.62 -0.44 10.56
N LEU A 102 -5.18 0.76 10.17
CA LEU A 102 -5.11 1.92 11.05
C LEU A 102 -5.97 3.06 10.51
N GLY A 103 -6.68 3.73 11.41
CA GLY A 103 -7.49 4.89 11.07
C GLY A 103 -6.67 6.08 10.55
N PRO A 104 -7.32 7.08 9.93
CA PRO A 104 -6.63 8.21 9.33
C PRO A 104 -5.85 9.10 10.32
N GLU A 105 -6.14 9.01 11.61
CA GLU A 105 -5.42 9.67 12.71
C GLU A 105 -3.97 9.19 12.85
N PHE A 106 -3.67 7.98 12.38
CA PHE A 106 -2.31 7.44 12.35
C PHE A 106 -1.51 7.86 11.11
N GLN A 107 -2.08 8.71 10.24
CA GLN A 107 -1.30 9.30 9.14
C GLN A 107 -0.25 10.26 9.70
N SER A 108 1.01 9.86 9.54
CA SER A 108 2.17 10.69 9.89
C SER A 108 2.24 11.97 9.03
N LYS A 109 2.96 12.99 9.51
CA LYS A 109 3.35 14.18 8.70
C LYS A 109 4.25 13.86 7.50
N TRP A 110 4.67 12.60 7.34
CA TRP A 110 5.39 12.10 6.17
C TRP A 110 4.57 12.32 4.89
N SER A 111 5.24 12.69 3.82
CA SER A 111 4.65 12.78 2.48
C SER A 111 5.69 12.37 1.45
N ILE A 112 5.29 11.57 0.46
CA ILE A 112 6.19 11.21 -0.65
C ILE A 112 6.73 12.46 -1.33
N GLN A 113 5.89 13.49 -1.52
CA GLN A 113 6.30 14.77 -2.11
C GLN A 113 7.54 15.37 -1.45
N LYS A 114 7.53 15.53 -0.11
CA LYS A 114 8.70 16.02 0.64
C LYS A 114 9.91 15.10 0.54
N ALA A 115 9.70 13.78 0.50
CA ALA A 115 10.78 12.81 0.43
C ALA A 115 11.44 12.72 -0.95
N SER A 116 10.72 13.14 -1.99
CA SER A 116 11.18 13.18 -3.38
C SER A 116 11.46 14.60 -3.86
N ASP A 117 11.46 15.60 -2.96
CA ASP A 117 11.70 17.00 -3.31
C ASP A 117 13.20 17.24 -3.47
N LEU A 118 13.68 17.11 -4.70
CA LEU A 118 15.09 17.32 -5.05
C LEU A 118 15.50 18.80 -5.00
N THR A 119 14.57 19.72 -4.73
CA THR A 119 14.88 21.15 -4.53
C THR A 119 15.31 21.45 -3.10
N VAL A 120 15.06 20.53 -2.16
CA VAL A 120 15.57 20.63 -0.81
C VAL A 120 16.97 20.06 -0.81
N ASP A 121 17.94 20.90 -0.48
CA ASP A 121 19.33 20.48 -0.31
C ASP A 121 19.39 19.33 0.70
N ASP A 122 20.20 18.32 0.39
CA ASP A 122 20.39 17.20 1.27
C ASP A 122 21.01 17.71 2.59
N PRO A 123 20.32 17.55 3.73
CA PRO A 123 20.76 18.09 5.01
C PRO A 123 22.02 17.40 5.57
N PHE A 124 22.53 16.35 4.89
CA PHE A 124 23.78 15.70 5.20
C PHE A 124 24.97 16.21 4.37
N HIS A 125 24.74 17.12 3.43
CA HIS A 125 25.83 17.86 2.79
C HIS A 125 26.36 18.95 3.74
N TYR A 126 27.57 18.73 4.25
CA TYR A 126 28.44 19.75 4.84
C TYR A 126 29.35 20.35 3.76
#